data_AF-A0A845BHQ1-F1
#
_entry.id   AF-A0A845BHQ1-F1
#
_cell.length_a   1.000
_cell.length_b   1.000
_cell.length_c   1.000
_cell.angle_alpha   90.00
_cell.angle_beta   90.00
_cell.angle_gamma   90.00
#
_symmetry.space_group_name_H-M   'P 1'
#
loop_
_entity.id
_entity.type
_entity.pdbx_description
1 polymer ?
#
loop_
_entity_poly.entity_id
_entity_poly.type
_entity_poly.pdbx_seq_one_letter_code
_entity_poly.pdbx_strand_id
1 'polypeptide(L)'
;MLKTQMQSALPLVTEVVADTQPAVADAAWQQKAAQAAEAFEAVFVREMFKDMDKGTQAIAGEQGLFGKGSGSELSGIAQMAVADQIARSRAFGVADAILRQLTPASAAQELKD
;
A
#
# COMPACT_ATOMS: atom_id res chain seq x y z
N MET A 1 -6.73 57.12 -25.21
CA MET A 1 -7.03 55.68 -25.22
C MET A 1 -6.15 55.01 -24.18
N LEU A 2 -6.69 54.81 -22.97
CA LEU A 2 -6.06 54.03 -21.89
C LEU A 2 -6.49 52.57 -22.08
N LYS A 3 -5.54 51.63 -22.14
CA LYS A 3 -5.66 50.24 -21.69
C LYS A 3 -4.39 49.45 -22.05
N THR A 4 -3.45 49.38 -21.11
CA THR A 4 -2.51 48.25 -20.99
C THR A 4 -2.49 47.84 -19.52
N GLN A 5 -3.54 47.12 -19.12
CA GLN A 5 -3.55 46.24 -17.97
C GLN A 5 -3.46 44.82 -18.52
N MET A 6 -2.28 44.22 -18.46
CA MET A 6 -2.09 42.77 -18.46
C MET A 6 -1.01 42.51 -17.41
N GLN A 7 -1.42 42.33 -16.16
CA GLN A 7 -1.69 41.00 -15.60
C GLN A 7 -0.40 40.17 -15.55
N SER A 8 0.44 40.47 -14.56
CA SER A 8 1.50 39.56 -14.11
C SER A 8 0.84 38.35 -13.43
N ALA A 9 0.46 37.35 -14.22
CA ALA A 9 0.15 36.03 -13.69
C ALA A 9 1.47 35.37 -13.30
N LEU A 10 1.57 35.06 -12.01
CA LEU A 10 2.65 34.30 -11.38
C LEU A 10 2.93 33.01 -12.19
N PRO A 11 4.20 32.59 -12.36
CA PRO A 11 4.46 31.29 -12.95
C PRO A 11 3.90 30.23 -12.00
N LEU A 12 2.83 29.57 -12.44
CA LEU A 12 2.39 28.31 -11.87
C LEU A 12 3.60 27.39 -11.94
N VAL A 13 4.12 26.97 -10.79
CA VAL A 13 5.12 25.91 -10.70
C VAL A 13 4.42 24.65 -11.16
N THR A 14 4.38 24.48 -12.46
CA THR A 14 4.16 23.21 -13.14
C THR A 14 5.44 22.43 -12.92
N GLU A 15 5.59 21.89 -11.70
CA GLU A 15 6.38 20.69 -11.52
C GLU A 15 5.58 19.59 -12.24
N VAL A 16 5.76 19.53 -13.56
CA VAL A 16 5.45 18.32 -14.33
C VAL A 16 6.28 17.27 -13.64
N VAL A 17 5.61 16.42 -12.86
CA VAL A 17 6.15 15.13 -12.45
C VAL A 17 6.44 14.43 -13.78
N ALA A 18 7.69 14.56 -14.22
CA ALA A 18 8.17 14.09 -15.48
C ALA A 18 7.93 12.58 -15.50
N ASP A 19 6.97 12.18 -16.33
CA ASP A 19 6.99 10.96 -17.12
C ASP A 19 7.79 9.81 -16.49
N THR A 20 7.23 9.22 -15.43
CA THR A 20 7.65 7.89 -14.99
C THR A 20 6.84 6.84 -15.74
N GLN A 21 6.87 6.89 -17.07
CA GLN A 21 6.71 5.67 -17.85
C GLN A 21 7.84 4.73 -17.40
N PRO A 22 7.57 3.57 -16.77
CA PRO A 22 8.63 2.64 -16.43
C PRO A 22 9.14 2.09 -17.77
N ALA A 23 10.24 2.66 -18.24
CA ALA A 23 11.06 2.09 -19.29
C ALA A 23 11.29 0.63 -18.90
N VAL A 24 10.74 -0.28 -19.71
CA VAL A 24 10.85 -1.75 -19.66
C VAL A 24 11.46 -2.21 -18.34
N ALA A 25 10.63 -2.33 -17.31
CA ALA A 25 11.07 -2.59 -15.95
C ALA A 25 12.16 -3.68 -15.93
N ASP A 26 13.40 -3.28 -15.60
CA ASP A 26 14.54 -4.19 -15.49
C ASP A 26 14.20 -5.33 -14.51
N ALA A 27 14.70 -6.53 -14.73
CA ALA A 27 14.41 -7.70 -13.91
C ALA A 27 14.72 -7.42 -12.42
N ALA A 28 15.78 -6.66 -12.15
CA ALA A 28 16.13 -6.20 -10.80
C ALA A 28 15.06 -5.28 -10.18
N TRP A 29 14.46 -4.40 -10.98
CA TRP A 29 13.36 -3.54 -10.51
C TRP A 29 12.10 -4.37 -10.23
N GLN A 30 11.76 -5.32 -11.09
CA GLN A 30 10.58 -6.19 -10.90
C GLN A 30 10.70 -7.02 -9.62
N GLN A 31 11.89 -7.57 -9.35
CA GLN A 31 12.17 -8.30 -8.12
C GLN A 31 12.03 -7.40 -6.88
N LYS A 32 12.57 -6.17 -6.94
CA LYS A 32 12.46 -5.21 -5.84
C LYS A 32 11.00 -4.79 -5.61
N ALA A 33 10.25 -4.55 -6.68
CA ALA A 33 8.83 -4.23 -6.62
C ALA A 33 8.04 -5.39 -6.00
N ALA A 34 8.34 -6.64 -6.38
CA ALA A 34 7.70 -7.83 -5.81
C ALA A 34 7.94 -7.95 -4.30
N GLN A 35 9.18 -7.78 -3.86
CA GLN A 35 9.52 -7.81 -2.43
C GLN A 35 8.84 -6.68 -1.65
N ALA A 36 8.79 -5.47 -2.22
CA ALA A 36 8.12 -4.34 -1.59
C ALA A 36 6.60 -4.55 -1.49
N ALA A 37 5.98 -5.13 -2.50
CA ALA A 37 4.55 -5.45 -2.51
C ALA A 37 4.20 -6.53 -1.47
N GLU A 38 5.04 -7.56 -1.32
CA GLU A 38 4.89 -8.59 -0.28
C GLU A 38 5.04 -8.00 1.13
N ALA A 39 6.05 -7.15 1.35
CA ALA A 39 6.24 -6.45 2.62
C ALA A 39 5.07 -5.52 2.97
N PHE A 40 4.50 -4.84 1.97
CA PHE A 40 3.31 -4.03 2.14
C PHE A 40 2.10 -4.88 2.58
N GLU A 41 1.87 -6.02 1.94
CA GLU A 41 0.79 -6.94 2.33
C GLU A 41 0.97 -7.43 3.78
N ALA A 42 2.20 -7.76 4.20
CA ALA A 42 2.48 -8.14 5.59
C ALA A 42 2.11 -7.03 6.59
N VAL A 43 2.47 -5.78 6.30
CA VAL A 43 2.09 -4.63 7.16
C VAL A 43 0.58 -4.44 7.19
N PHE A 44 -0.09 -4.55 6.04
CA PHE A 44 -1.54 -4.44 5.94
C PHE A 44 -2.27 -5.49 6.78
N VAL A 45 -1.87 -6.77 6.67
CA VAL A 45 -2.47 -7.87 7.44
C VAL A 45 -2.24 -7.68 8.94
N ARG A 46 -1.06 -7.20 9.34
CA ARG A 46 -0.76 -6.89 10.74
C ARG A 46 -1.66 -5.79 11.29
N GLU A 47 -1.93 -4.75 10.51
CA GLU A 47 -2.84 -3.68 10.96
C GLU A 47 -4.29 -4.19 11.06
N MET A 48 -4.72 -5.01 10.10
CA MET A 48 -6.04 -5.66 10.16
C MET A 48 -6.19 -6.51 11.44
N PHE A 49 -5.18 -7.29 11.82
CA PHE A 49 -5.23 -8.07 13.07
C PHE A 49 -5.27 -7.19 14.31
N LYS A 50 -4.51 -6.10 14.36
CA LYS A 50 -4.59 -5.16 15.49
C LYS A 50 -5.98 -4.53 15.60
N ASP A 51 -6.60 -4.18 14.48
CA ASP A 51 -7.93 -3.58 14.48
C ASP A 51 -9.01 -4.59 14.89
N MET A 52 -8.88 -5.87 14.48
CA MET A 52 -9.71 -6.96 14.99
C MET A 52 -9.54 -7.17 16.50
N ASP A 53 -8.30 -7.09 17.01
CA ASP A 53 -8.02 -7.19 18.45
C ASP A 53 -8.65 -6.02 19.22
N LYS A 54 -8.44 -4.78 18.75
CA LYS A 54 -9.06 -3.57 19.32
C LYS A 54 -10.59 -3.67 19.33
N GLY A 55 -11.19 -4.14 18.23
CA GLY A 55 -12.65 -4.35 18.14
C GLY A 55 -13.13 -5.41 19.12
N THR A 56 -12.39 -6.52 19.27
CA THR A 56 -12.69 -7.58 20.23
C THR A 56 -12.61 -7.08 21.67
N GLN A 57 -11.58 -6.31 22.00
CA GLN A 57 -11.42 -5.70 23.33
C GLN A 57 -12.51 -4.66 23.63
N ALA A 58 -12.90 -3.84 22.65
CA ALA A 58 -13.97 -2.87 22.79
C ALA A 58 -15.33 -3.54 23.08
N ILE A 59 -15.60 -4.71 22.49
CA ILE A 59 -16.83 -5.48 22.71
C ILE A 59 -16.78 -6.28 24.02
N ALA A 60 -15.61 -6.79 24.42
CA ALA A 60 -15.42 -7.58 25.64
C ALA A 60 -15.66 -6.78 26.93
N GLY A 61 -15.59 -5.44 26.87
CA GLY A 61 -15.90 -4.54 27.98
C GLY A 61 -14.93 -4.65 29.18
N GLU A 62 -15.15 -3.82 30.21
CA GLU A 62 -14.33 -3.73 31.44
C GLU A 62 -14.27 -5.03 32.27
N GLN A 63 -15.10 -6.03 31.94
CA GLN A 63 -15.21 -7.32 32.65
C GLN A 63 -14.46 -8.47 31.95
N GLY A 64 -13.76 -8.21 30.83
CA GLY A 64 -13.00 -9.24 30.14
C GLY A 64 -11.81 -9.73 30.97
N LEU A 65 -11.86 -10.99 31.43
CA LEU A 65 -10.75 -11.69 32.10
C LEU A 65 -9.43 -11.74 31.29
N PHE A 66 -9.45 -11.30 30.03
CA PHE A 66 -8.31 -11.23 29.12
C PHE A 66 -7.80 -9.80 28.86
N GLY A 67 -8.45 -8.76 29.40
CA GLY A 67 -8.31 -7.38 28.92
C GLY A 67 -7.08 -6.59 29.37
N LYS A 68 -6.21 -7.11 30.23
CA LYS A 68 -5.05 -6.36 30.75
C LYS A 68 -3.98 -7.31 31.29
N GLY A 69 -3.25 -7.97 30.41
CA GLY A 69 -2.13 -8.83 30.81
C GLY A 69 -1.11 -8.97 29.71
N SER A 70 0.13 -9.24 30.10
CA SER A 70 1.31 -9.54 29.28
C SER A 70 1.12 -10.53 28.12
N GLY A 71 -0.05 -11.19 28.02
CA GLY A 71 -0.47 -11.99 26.87
C GLY A 71 -0.79 -11.17 25.61
N SER A 72 -1.11 -9.88 25.70
CA SER A 72 -1.38 -9.03 24.51
C SER A 72 -0.12 -8.84 23.66
N GLU A 73 1.05 -8.61 24.29
CA GLU A 73 2.34 -8.55 23.59
C GLU A 73 2.68 -9.87 22.91
N LEU A 74 2.50 -11.01 23.60
CA LEU A 74 2.76 -12.34 23.04
C LEU A 74 1.79 -12.65 21.88
N SER A 75 0.54 -12.23 21.97
CA SER A 75 -0.44 -12.31 20.89
C SER A 75 -0.01 -11.46 19.69
N GLY A 76 0.48 -10.24 19.92
CA GLY A 76 1.02 -9.38 18.86
C GLY A 76 2.22 -9.99 18.13
N ILE A 77 3.12 -10.67 18.86
CA ILE A 77 4.26 -11.39 18.26
C ILE A 77 3.76 -12.58 17.42
N ALA A 78 2.79 -13.35 17.92
CA ALA A 78 2.19 -14.46 17.18
C ALA A 78 1.48 -13.98 15.90
N GLN A 79 0.70 -12.91 16.00
CA GLN A 79 0.01 -12.28 14.87
C GLN A 79 1.00 -11.76 13.82
N MET A 80 2.15 -11.23 14.25
CA MET A 80 3.22 -10.80 13.33
C MET A 80 3.75 -11.97 12.50
N ALA A 81 4.09 -13.08 13.15
CA ALA A 81 4.59 -14.28 12.46
C ALA A 81 3.53 -14.89 11.51
N VAL A 82 2.27 -14.92 11.94
CA VAL A 82 1.15 -15.41 11.11
C VAL A 82 0.91 -14.48 9.92
N ALA A 83 0.91 -13.16 10.12
CA ALA A 83 0.73 -12.20 9.04
C ALA A 83 1.83 -12.29 7.98
N ASP A 84 3.09 -12.42 8.40
CA ASP A 84 4.22 -12.60 7.47
C ASP A 84 4.05 -13.90 6.65
N GLN A 85 3.55 -14.98 7.25
CA GLN A 85 3.30 -16.23 6.53
C GLN A 85 2.13 -16.11 5.54
N ILE A 86 1.06 -15.41 5.92
CA ILE A 86 -0.08 -15.20 5.03
C ILE A 86 0.31 -14.30 3.85
N ALA A 87 1.10 -13.24 4.09
CA ALA A 87 1.61 -12.37 3.04
C ALA A 87 2.56 -13.10 2.07
N ARG A 88 3.45 -13.97 2.59
CA ARG A 88 4.28 -14.85 1.74
C ARG A 88 3.46 -15.75 0.83
N SER A 89 2.32 -16.24 1.32
CA SER A 89 1.40 -17.05 0.53
C SER A 89 0.56 -16.25 -0.48
N ARG A 90 0.66 -14.92 -0.46
CA ARG A 90 -0.14 -13.98 -1.27
C ARG A 90 -1.65 -14.22 -1.18
N ALA A 91 -2.13 -14.70 -0.03
CA ALA A 91 -3.51 -15.15 0.12
C ALA A 91 -4.54 -14.00 0.02
N PHE A 92 -4.14 -12.76 0.32
CA PHE A 92 -5.00 -11.59 0.18
C PHE A 92 -4.96 -10.98 -1.23
N GLY A 93 -3.89 -11.23 -1.99
CA GLY A 93 -3.75 -10.78 -3.38
C GLY A 93 -3.53 -9.27 -3.55
N VAL A 94 -3.25 -8.54 -2.48
CA VAL A 94 -2.96 -7.09 -2.52
C VAL A 94 -1.59 -6.86 -3.16
N ALA A 95 -0.61 -7.71 -2.84
CA ALA A 95 0.71 -7.65 -3.46
C ALA A 95 0.61 -7.82 -5.00
N ASP A 96 -0.18 -8.78 -5.48
CA ASP A 96 -0.37 -9.00 -6.92
C ASP A 96 -1.16 -7.87 -7.60
N ALA A 97 -2.12 -7.26 -6.91
CA ALA A 97 -2.86 -6.12 -7.43
C ALA A 97 -1.94 -4.90 -7.62
N ILE A 98 -1.07 -4.62 -6.66
CA ILE A 98 -0.07 -3.55 -6.74
C ILE A 98 0.92 -3.84 -7.87
N LEU A 99 1.44 -5.07 -7.96
CA LEU A 99 2.38 -5.43 -9.02
C LEU A 99 1.77 -5.25 -10.41
N ARG A 100 0.49 -5.61 -10.60
CA ARG A 100 -0.23 -5.38 -11.86
C ARG A 100 -0.41 -3.90 -12.22
N GLN A 101 -0.56 -3.01 -11.23
CA GLN A 101 -0.62 -1.57 -11.47
C GLN A 101 0.74 -0.97 -11.80
N LEU A 102 1.81 -1.55 -11.25
CA LEU A 102 3.19 -1.13 -11.46
C LEU A 102 3.79 -1.68 -12.75
N THR A 103 3.27 -2.80 -13.27
CA THR A 103 3.69 -3.33 -14.58
C THR A 103 2.95 -2.58 -15.68
N PRO A 104 3.66 -1.99 -16.64
CA PRO A 104 3.02 -1.35 -17.79
C PRO A 104 2.46 -2.43 -18.72
N ALA A 105 1.18 -2.80 -18.56
CA ALA A 105 0.48 -3.66 -19.51
C ALA A 105 -1.04 -3.43 -19.51
N SER A 106 -1.48 -2.27 -20.03
CA SER A 106 -2.83 -2.13 -20.64
C SER A 106 -2.98 -0.88 -21.53
N ALA A 107 -1.91 -0.36 -22.15
CA ALA A 107 -2.01 0.75 -23.11
C ALA A 107 -1.54 0.38 -24.54
N ALA A 108 -1.07 -0.85 -24.76
CA ALA A 108 -0.45 -1.27 -26.02
C ALA A 108 -1.22 -2.36 -26.80
N GLN A 109 -2.42 -2.77 -26.36
CA GLN A 109 -3.22 -3.79 -27.05
C GLN A 109 -4.41 -3.25 -27.86
N GLU A 110 -4.60 -1.94 -28.00
CA GLU A 110 -5.73 -1.34 -28.76
C GLU A 110 -5.34 -0.63 -30.07
N LEU A 111 -4.15 -0.89 -30.64
CA LEU A 111 -3.78 -0.33 -31.95
C LEU A 111 -3.26 -1.44 -32.86
N LYS A 112 -4.16 -2.36 -33.23
CA LYS A 112 -3.96 -3.28 -34.35
C LYS A 112 -5.31 -3.63 -34.97
N ASP A 113 -5.93 -2.64 -35.59
CA ASP A 113 -6.91 -2.79 -36.68
C ASP A 113 -6.51 -1.87 -37.84
#